data_AF-A0A6G1FFP1-F1
#
_entry.id   AF-A0A6G1FFP1-F1
#
_cell.length_a   1.000
_cell.length_b   1.000
_cell.length_c   1.000
_cell.angle_alpha   90.00
_cell.angle_beta   90.00
_cell.angle_gamma   90.00
#
_symmetry.space_group_name_H-M   'P 1'
#
loop_
_entity.id
_entity.type
_entity.pdbx_description
1 polymer ?
#
loop_
_entity_poly.entity_id
_entity_poly.type
_entity_poly.pdbx_seq_one_letter_code
_entity_poly.pdbx_strand_id
1 'polypeptide(L)'
;MARVTLFARGEHVVVSSDAAVIMHTAPSRFAEGWLEHEVSVSCASGGVDKLWVSIDGKHAVQARRLRWNFRGNQTVFVNGAPVDVMWDLHGWWF
;
A
#
# COMPACT_ATOMS: atom_id res chain seq x y z
N MET A 1 10.53 -12.48 25.82
CA MET A 1 11.07 -12.63 24.45
C MET A 1 9.94 -12.26 23.50
N ALA A 2 10.04 -11.16 22.75
CA ALA A 2 8.97 -10.74 21.84
C ALA A 2 9.00 -11.64 20.60
N ARG A 3 7.89 -12.31 20.32
CA ARG A 3 7.72 -13.16 19.14
C ARG A 3 7.41 -12.23 17.97
N VAL A 4 8.34 -12.10 17.02
CA VAL A 4 8.11 -11.35 15.78
C VAL A 4 7.42 -12.28 14.80
N THR A 5 6.14 -12.02 14.50
CA THR A 5 5.40 -12.73 13.45
C THR A 5 5.45 -11.88 12.20
N LEU A 6 6.05 -12.38 11.13
CA LEU A 6 6.08 -11.69 9.83
C LEU A 6 4.71 -11.89 9.16
N PHE A 7 3.97 -10.80 8.93
CA PHE A 7 2.71 -10.83 8.21
C PHE A 7 2.91 -10.21 6.82
N ALA A 8 2.64 -10.98 5.77
CA ALA A 8 2.59 -10.50 4.40
C ALA A 8 1.21 -10.83 3.82
N ARG A 9 0.54 -9.81 3.28
CA ARG A 9 -0.76 -9.94 2.59
C ARG A 9 -0.67 -9.21 1.26
N GLY A 10 -0.89 -9.94 0.17
CA GLY A 10 -0.99 -9.39 -1.17
C GLY A 10 -2.43 -9.31 -1.63
N GLU A 11 -2.80 -8.22 -2.30
CA GLU A 11 -4.07 -8.08 -3.00
C GLU A 11 -3.81 -7.66 -4.44
N HIS A 12 -4.60 -8.20 -5.38
CA HIS A 12 -4.55 -7.79 -6.78
C HIS A 12 -5.83 -7.02 -7.11
N VAL A 13 -5.68 -5.75 -7.47
CA VAL A 13 -6.80 -4.85 -7.77
C VAL A 13 -6.80 -4.58 -9.27
N VAL A 14 -7.90 -4.95 -9.94
CA VAL A 14 -8.13 -4.66 -11.37
C VAL A 14 -9.08 -3.48 -11.47
N VAL A 15 -8.77 -2.52 -12.34
CA VAL A 15 -9.51 -1.27 -12.37
C VAL A 15 -9.84 -0.81 -13.78
N SER A 16 -11.05 -0.29 -13.97
CA SER A 16 -11.54 0.23 -15.25
C SER A 16 -10.93 1.60 -15.59
N SER A 17 -10.64 1.81 -16.88
CA SER A 17 -9.89 2.94 -17.43
C SER A 17 -10.61 4.29 -17.37
N ASP A 18 -11.90 4.34 -17.03
CA ASP A 18 -12.71 5.56 -17.13
C ASP A 18 -12.63 6.46 -15.88
N ALA A 19 -12.00 5.97 -14.81
CA ALA A 19 -11.85 6.71 -13.55
C ALA A 19 -10.52 7.49 -13.50
N ALA A 20 -10.59 8.81 -13.33
CA ALA A 20 -9.40 9.66 -13.16
C ALA A 20 -8.62 9.33 -11.87
N VAL A 21 -9.31 8.84 -10.86
CA VAL A 21 -8.75 8.32 -9.61
C VAL A 21 -9.43 7.01 -9.28
N ILE A 22 -8.61 6.05 -8.91
CA ILE A 22 -8.99 4.71 -8.51
C ILE A 22 -8.68 4.60 -7.02
N MET A 23 -9.57 3.98 -6.26
CA MET A 23 -9.34 3.69 -4.85
C MET A 23 -9.84 2.29 -4.51
N HIS A 24 -9.01 1.53 -3.82
CA HIS A 24 -9.32 0.24 -3.24
C HIS A 24 -9.01 0.26 -1.76
N THR A 25 -9.84 -0.39 -0.96
CA THR A 25 -9.73 -0.40 0.50
C THR A 25 -9.88 -1.83 1.01
N ALA A 26 -9.04 -2.20 1.97
CA ALA A 26 -9.10 -3.50 2.62
C ALA A 26 -8.67 -3.42 4.10
N PRO A 27 -9.27 -4.23 4.98
CA PRO A 27 -8.78 -4.39 6.34
C PRO A 27 -7.45 -5.15 6.35
N SER A 28 -6.54 -4.76 7.24
CA SER A 28 -5.25 -5.42 7.44
C SER A 28 -4.86 -5.43 8.91
N ARG A 29 -4.30 -6.54 9.39
CA ARG A 29 -3.72 -6.66 10.73
C ARG A 29 -2.23 -6.91 10.62
N PHE A 30 -1.43 -5.95 11.08
CA PHE A 30 0.04 -5.99 10.93
C PHE A 30 0.75 -6.90 11.93
N ALA A 31 0.13 -7.21 13.08
CA ALA A 31 0.69 -8.10 14.09
C ALA A 31 -0.41 -8.85 14.85
N GLU A 32 -0.07 -10.02 15.40
CA GLU A 32 -1.00 -10.77 16.26
C GLU A 32 -1.41 -9.94 17.48
N GLY A 33 -2.70 -9.96 17.80
CA GLY A 33 -3.27 -9.20 18.92
C GLY A 33 -3.48 -7.71 18.66
N TRP A 34 -3.09 -7.19 17.50
CA TRP A 34 -3.38 -5.81 17.10
C TRP A 34 -4.77 -5.69 16.49
N LEU A 35 -5.37 -4.50 16.59
CA LEU A 35 -6.62 -4.18 15.90
C LEU A 35 -6.41 -4.19 14.38
N GLU A 36 -7.50 -4.43 13.64
CA GLU A 36 -7.49 -4.24 12.20
C GLU A 36 -7.38 -2.75 11.86
N HIS A 37 -6.60 -2.47 10.84
CA HIS A 37 -6.42 -1.15 10.26
C HIS A 37 -7.05 -1.12 8.87
N GLU A 38 -7.63 0.01 8.50
CA GLU A 38 -8.10 0.22 7.15
C GLU A 38 -6.92 0.65 6.28
N VAL A 39 -6.57 -0.18 5.29
CA VAL A 39 -5.54 0.17 4.30
C VAL A 39 -6.25 0.51 3.01
N SER A 40 -6.01 1.71 2.49
CA SER A 40 -6.48 2.10 1.16
C SER A 40 -5.31 2.40 0.23
N VAL A 41 -5.46 1.92 -1.00
CA VAL A 41 -4.55 2.16 -2.11
C VAL A 41 -5.32 2.96 -3.14
N SER A 42 -4.80 4.13 -3.50
CA SER A 42 -5.37 4.92 -4.59
C SER A 42 -4.34 5.25 -5.63
N CYS A 43 -4.77 5.28 -6.89
CA CYS A 43 -3.93 5.70 -7.99
C CYS A 43 -4.66 6.72 -8.86
N ALA A 44 -3.90 7.65 -9.42
CA ALA A 44 -4.42 8.63 -10.37
C ALA A 44 -3.62 8.56 -11.67
N SER A 45 -4.35 8.55 -12.79
CA SER A 45 -3.80 8.60 -14.14
C SER A 45 -4.17 9.95 -14.75
N GLY A 46 -3.16 10.73 -15.15
CA GLY A 46 -3.36 12.10 -15.63
C GLY A 46 -2.09 12.94 -15.50
N GLY A 47 -1.28 12.96 -16.55
CA GLY A 47 -0.02 13.71 -16.65
C GLY A 47 1.15 13.10 -15.85
N VAL A 48 0.96 12.86 -14.55
CA VAL A 48 1.94 12.16 -13.70
C VAL A 48 1.23 11.09 -12.89
N ASP A 49 1.51 9.83 -13.21
CA ASP A 49 0.95 8.68 -12.51
C ASP A 49 1.42 8.68 -11.04
N LYS A 50 0.47 8.58 -10.12
CA LYS A 50 0.71 8.61 -8.67
C LYS A 50 0.00 7.44 -7.98
N LEU A 51 0.65 6.93 -6.94
CA LEU A 51 0.12 5.95 -5.99
C LEU A 51 0.11 6.60 -4.61
N TRP A 52 -0.97 6.42 -3.88
CA TRP A 52 -1.04 6.69 -2.45
C TRP A 52 -1.42 5.42 -1.71
N VAL A 53 -0.79 5.23 -0.56
CA VAL A 53 -1.24 4.26 0.44
C VAL A 53 -1.60 5.04 1.69
N SER A 54 -2.79 4.81 2.20
CA SER A 54 -3.27 5.38 3.45
C SER A 54 -3.58 4.28 4.45
N ILE A 55 -3.28 4.54 5.72
CA ILE A 55 -3.60 3.66 6.86
C ILE A 55 -4.50 4.47 7.79
N ASP A 56 -5.69 3.97 8.06
CA ASP A 56 -6.75 4.62 8.85
C ASP A 56 -7.03 6.06 8.36
N GLY A 57 -7.16 6.22 7.04
CA GLY A 57 -7.41 7.50 6.37
C GLY A 57 -6.22 8.45 6.32
N LYS A 58 -5.06 8.12 6.91
CA LYS A 58 -3.85 8.96 6.88
C LYS A 58 -2.92 8.52 5.77
N HIS A 59 -2.50 9.45 4.91
CA HIS A 59 -1.51 9.20 3.87
C HIS A 59 -0.18 8.73 4.48
N ALA A 60 0.17 7.46 4.23
CA ALA A 60 1.38 6.82 4.72
C ALA A 60 2.49 6.81 3.66
N VAL A 61 2.14 6.56 2.40
CA VAL A 61 3.08 6.52 1.27
C VAL A 61 2.53 7.33 0.09
N GLN A 62 3.42 8.03 -0.61
CA GLN A 62 3.14 8.59 -1.93
C GLN A 62 4.28 8.25 -2.89
N ALA A 63 3.99 7.46 -3.92
CA ALA A 63 4.90 7.27 -5.05
C ALA A 63 4.40 8.11 -6.23
N ARG A 64 5.31 8.84 -6.88
CA ARG A 64 5.03 9.65 -8.07
C ARG A 64 5.81 9.11 -9.25
N ARG A 65 5.35 9.47 -10.46
CA ARG A 65 6.01 9.07 -11.71
C ARG A 65 6.13 7.55 -11.78
N LEU A 66 5.03 6.83 -11.53
CA LEU A 66 5.03 5.36 -11.40
C LEU A 66 5.63 4.63 -12.59
N ARG A 67 5.60 5.20 -13.81
CA ARG A 67 6.30 4.62 -14.97
C ARG A 67 7.81 4.51 -14.78
N TRP A 68 8.40 5.43 -14.02
CA TRP A 68 9.83 5.43 -13.68
C TRP A 68 10.10 4.79 -12.32
N ASN A 69 9.19 4.98 -11.36
CA ASN A 69 9.27 4.43 -10.00
C ASN A 69 8.30 3.25 -9.84
N PHE A 70 8.36 2.29 -10.77
CA PHE A 70 7.35 1.24 -10.88
C PHE A 70 7.47 0.15 -9.81
N ARG A 71 8.63 0.09 -9.14
CA ARG A 71 8.89 -0.78 -8.00
C ARG A 71 9.61 -0.01 -6.92
N GLY A 72 9.17 -0.17 -5.68
CA GLY A 72 9.82 0.42 -4.53
C GLY A 72 9.17 0.01 -3.22
N ASN A 73 9.73 0.52 -2.14
CA ASN A 73 9.21 0.31 -0.80
C ASN A 73 9.43 1.55 0.06
N GLN A 74 8.64 1.67 1.13
CA GLN A 74 8.82 2.67 2.17
C GLN A 74 8.39 2.08 3.51
N THR A 75 9.23 2.24 4.52
CA THR A 75 8.89 1.88 5.89
C THR A 75 8.08 3.01 6.53
N VAL A 76 6.93 2.67 7.10
CA VAL A 76 6.07 3.57 7.87
C VAL A 76 5.90 3.03 9.28
N PHE A 77 5.44 3.86 10.21
CA PHE A 77 5.20 3.44 11.59
C PHE A 77 3.70 3.36 11.88
N VAL A 78 3.23 2.17 12.26
CA VAL A 78 1.85 1.93 12.69
C VAL A 78 1.90 1.47 14.15
N ASN A 79 1.19 2.18 15.03
CA ASN A 79 1.24 2.01 16.50
C ASN A 79 2.67 1.86 17.06
N GLY A 80 3.63 2.61 16.51
CA GLY A 80 5.03 2.59 16.94
C GLY A 80 5.87 1.40 16.42
N ALA A 81 5.30 0.47 15.66
CA ALA A 81 6.05 -0.59 14.99
C ALA A 81 6.31 -0.25 13.51
N PRO A 82 7.47 -0.64 12.95
CA PRO A 82 7.75 -0.47 11.53
C PRO A 82 6.92 -1.44 10.68
N VAL A 83 6.35 -0.93 9.60
CA VAL A 83 5.61 -1.68 8.57
C VAL A 83 6.20 -1.29 7.22
N ASP A 84 6.65 -2.29 6.45
CA ASP A 84 7.14 -2.08 5.09
C ASP A 84 5.99 -2.12 4.09
N VAL A 85 5.81 -1.03 3.36
CA VAL A 85 4.87 -0.93 2.25
C VAL A 85 5.65 -1.08 0.96
N MET A 86 5.30 -2.06 0.13
CA MET A 86 5.96 -2.36 -1.14
C MET A 86 4.97 -2.20 -2.30
N TRP A 87 5.45 -1.77 -3.46
CA TRP A 87 4.65 -1.71 -4.68
C TRP A 87 5.43 -2.23 -5.88
N ASP A 88 4.69 -2.84 -6.81
CA ASP A 88 5.20 -3.33 -8.10
C ASP A 88 4.09 -3.29 -9.15
N LEU A 89 4.25 -2.46 -10.19
CA LEU A 89 3.27 -2.37 -11.28
C LEU A 89 3.37 -3.51 -12.31
N HIS A 90 4.46 -4.28 -12.32
CA HIS A 90 4.71 -5.33 -13.30
C HIS A 90 4.59 -6.75 -12.73
N GLY A 91 4.22 -6.87 -11.44
CA GLY A 91 4.03 -8.16 -10.79
C GLY A 91 5.25 -9.08 -10.89
N TRP A 92 6.47 -8.55 -10.72
CA TRP A 92 7.64 -9.43 -10.68
C TRP A 92 7.61 -10.21 -9.37
N TRP A 93 7.75 -11.53 -9.50
CA TRP A 93 8.12 -12.54 -8.51
C TRP A 93 8.19 -12.05 -7.05
N PHE A 94 7.13 -12.36 -6.32
CA PHE A 94 7.16 -12.71 -4.89
C PHE A 94 6.39 -14.03 -4.71
#